data_AF-A0A815HVE8-F1
#
_entry.id   AF-A0A815HVE8-F1
#
_cell.length_a   1.000
_cell.length_b   1.000
_cell.length_c   1.000
_cell.angle_alpha   90.00
_cell.angle_beta   90.00
_cell.angle_gamma   90.00
#
_symmetry.space_group_name_H-M   'P 1'
#
loop_
_entity.id
_entity.type
_entity.pdbx_description
1 polymer ?
#
loop_
_entity_poly.entity_id
_entity_poly.type
_entity_poly.pdbx_seq_one_letter_code
_entity_poly.pdbx_strand_id
1 'polypeptide(L)'
;MPRNEPVGKLLIPISGYQNEPLLPLEEALSSVLHFFIDLEQHIWIAKYNCQNPQDGLTQDESSAIHLYTLQFESGDSLYIVLNRLLRAEKRDCLVPWFKFLKLFITALCKLDSIRATVWRGVRGGDLSLQYPTGRQFAWWGVSSCTTTPDVIQTTNFLGKSGTRTLFSIECINGKSIKKHSYFSESEKEIVLLPGTFFEVIGQVNPAEGLHIIHLKEIQPPFQLLKLPLIQQPVATQTKGKHELYILGRKNQYLELIRSNGTHLGFMLNQHDIERNWFELRRPEDMSVLHSADLIYNDYVHRVMALPNTEFLIHTHDGKQLFVLDKNGSLKPPIKSYANKKGIVSTAFIKDVKCFVIQTNEPRELHFYDL
;
A
#
# COMPACT_ATOMS: atom_id res chain seq x y z
N MET A 1 10.45 -8.77 27.35
CA MET A 1 9.77 -7.51 27.73
C MET A 1 8.33 -7.49 27.22
N PRO A 2 7.37 -7.45 28.15
CA PRO A 2 6.16 -6.63 28.09
C PRO A 2 6.06 -5.70 29.32
N ARG A 3 7.14 -5.59 30.10
CA ARG A 3 7.09 -5.07 31.48
C ARG A 3 6.56 -3.63 31.60
N ASN A 4 6.44 -2.90 30.48
CA ASN A 4 6.15 -1.46 30.47
C ASN A 4 5.05 -1.07 29.46
N GLU A 5 4.10 -1.94 29.10
CA GLU A 5 2.86 -1.40 28.52
C GLU A 5 2.20 -0.50 29.58
N PRO A 6 1.61 0.65 29.23
CA PRO A 6 0.96 1.55 30.18
C PRO A 6 -0.29 0.88 30.76
N VAL A 7 -0.09 0.13 31.86
CA VAL A 7 -1.16 -0.63 32.52
C VAL A 7 -2.17 0.36 33.09
N GLY A 8 -3.42 0.28 32.63
CA GLY A 8 -4.54 1.07 33.15
C GLY A 8 -4.72 2.42 32.48
N LYS A 9 -3.95 2.72 31.42
CA LYS A 9 -4.03 4.00 30.70
C LYS A 9 -4.01 3.80 29.19
N LEU A 10 -5.05 4.31 28.52
CA LEU A 10 -5.04 4.46 27.08
C LEU A 10 -4.33 5.78 26.72
N LEU A 11 -3.25 5.69 25.95
CA LEU A 11 -2.48 6.85 25.53
C LEU A 11 -3.12 7.54 24.31
N ILE A 12 -2.66 8.76 24.03
CA ILE A 12 -3.03 9.44 22.79
C ILE A 12 -2.54 8.65 21.56
N PRO A 13 -3.33 8.65 20.45
CA PRO A 13 -2.97 7.97 19.22
C PRO A 13 -1.59 8.33 18.69
N ILE A 14 -0.95 7.36 18.03
CA ILE A 14 0.28 7.60 17.28
C ILE A 14 -0.11 8.24 15.94
N SER A 15 0.27 9.50 15.75
CA SER A 15 -0.05 10.29 14.57
C SER A 15 1.10 11.26 14.23
N GLY A 16 1.08 11.77 12.99
CA GLY A 16 2.10 12.66 12.45
C GLY A 16 3.04 11.93 11.48
N TYR A 17 3.53 10.76 11.87
CA TYR A 17 4.44 9.94 11.06
C TYR A 17 3.89 9.62 9.66
N GLN A 18 2.57 9.45 9.51
CA GLN A 18 1.98 9.10 8.23
C GLN A 18 2.14 10.20 7.16
N ASN A 19 2.38 11.44 7.61
CA ASN A 19 2.57 12.61 6.75
C ASN A 19 4.03 12.75 6.27
N GLU A 20 4.97 12.00 6.84
CA GLU A 20 6.35 11.97 6.36
C GLU A 20 6.41 11.40 4.93
N PRO A 21 7.37 11.87 4.10
CA PRO A 21 7.65 11.23 2.83
C PRO A 21 8.13 9.80 3.04
N LEU A 22 7.86 8.92 2.07
CA LEU A 22 8.49 7.61 2.04
C LEU A 22 9.94 7.80 1.54
N LEU A 23 10.92 7.43 2.36
CA LEU A 23 12.35 7.67 2.11
C LEU A 23 13.13 6.36 2.09
N PRO A 24 14.33 6.35 1.45
CA PRO A 24 15.29 5.26 1.61
C PRO A 24 15.64 4.99 3.08
N LEU A 25 16.04 3.76 3.41
CA LEU A 25 16.24 3.33 4.79
C LEU A 25 17.26 4.19 5.56
N GLU A 26 18.36 4.58 4.90
CA GLU A 26 19.40 5.45 5.45
C GLU A 26 18.84 6.82 5.86
N GLU A 27 18.10 7.46 4.96
CA GLU A 27 17.49 8.77 5.20
C GLU A 27 16.40 8.69 6.26
N ALA A 28 15.64 7.59 6.28
CA ALA A 28 14.59 7.34 7.25
C ALA A 28 15.14 7.18 8.69
N LEU A 29 16.38 6.73 8.84
CA LEU A 29 17.07 6.55 10.12
C LEU A 29 18.05 7.67 10.46
N SER A 30 18.30 8.62 9.54
CA SER A 30 19.27 9.71 9.72
C SER A 30 19.16 10.45 11.06
N SER A 31 17.93 10.69 11.52
CA SER A 31 17.65 11.44 12.77
C SER A 31 17.89 10.62 14.05
N VAL A 32 18.12 9.31 13.93
CA VAL A 32 18.31 8.38 15.06
C VAL A 32 19.65 7.65 15.04
N LEU A 33 20.48 7.83 13.99
CA LEU A 33 21.79 7.17 13.85
C LEU A 33 22.65 7.29 15.11
N HIS A 34 22.72 8.49 15.68
CA HIS A 34 23.55 8.80 16.84
C HIS A 34 23.12 8.10 18.16
N PHE A 35 21.96 7.45 18.19
CA PHE A 35 21.52 6.66 19.36
C PHE A 35 22.11 5.26 19.41
N PHE A 36 22.73 4.81 18.32
CA PHE A 36 23.15 3.42 18.15
C PHE A 36 24.63 3.34 17.80
N ILE A 37 25.27 2.31 18.34
CA ILE A 37 26.62 1.92 17.93
C ILE A 37 26.46 1.13 16.62
N ASP A 38 27.18 1.53 15.57
CA ASP A 38 27.26 0.84 14.28
C ASP A 38 25.93 0.66 13.51
N LEU A 39 24.93 1.53 13.69
CA LEU A 39 23.65 1.40 12.94
C LEU A 39 23.84 1.43 11.43
N GLU A 40 24.81 2.19 10.91
CA GLU A 40 25.13 2.21 9.48
C GLU A 40 25.53 0.84 8.93
N GLN A 41 26.31 0.07 9.70
CA GLN A 41 26.70 -1.29 9.32
C GLN A 41 25.48 -2.22 9.29
N HIS A 42 24.61 -2.11 10.30
CA HIS A 42 23.38 -2.90 10.36
C HIS A 42 22.40 -2.54 9.24
N ILE A 43 22.31 -1.26 8.84
CA ILE A 43 21.55 -0.83 7.66
C ILE A 43 22.10 -1.48 6.39
N TRP A 44 23.43 -1.47 6.22
CA TRP A 44 24.07 -2.10 5.06
C TRP A 44 23.78 -3.59 4.98
N ILE A 45 23.91 -4.32 6.10
CA ILE A 45 23.59 -5.75 6.21
C ILE A 45 22.12 -5.99 5.84
N ALA A 46 21.20 -5.19 6.37
CA ALA A 46 19.77 -5.33 6.09
C ALA A 46 19.44 -5.12 4.61
N LYS A 47 20.11 -4.18 3.92
CA LYS A 47 19.95 -3.96 2.48
C LYS A 47 20.55 -5.07 1.65
N TYR A 48 21.73 -5.54 2.03
CA TYR A 48 22.39 -6.66 1.37
C TYR A 48 21.52 -7.93 1.40
N ASN A 49 20.90 -8.24 2.54
CA ASN A 49 20.04 -9.42 2.68
C ASN A 49 18.65 -9.29 2.02
N CYS A 50 18.28 -8.09 1.56
CA CYS A 50 16.95 -7.80 1.01
C CYS A 50 16.98 -7.33 -0.45
N GLN A 51 18.00 -7.70 -1.23
CA GLN A 51 18.14 -7.25 -2.63
C GLN A 51 16.98 -7.67 -3.55
N ASN A 52 16.33 -8.81 -3.27
CA ASN A 52 15.23 -9.34 -4.07
C ASN A 52 14.00 -9.59 -3.17
N PRO A 53 13.36 -8.52 -2.68
CA PRO A 53 12.27 -8.64 -1.72
C PRO A 53 11.02 -9.26 -2.37
N GLN A 54 10.27 -10.02 -1.57
CA GLN A 54 8.99 -10.60 -1.97
C GLN A 54 7.82 -9.68 -1.59
N ASP A 55 6.59 -10.13 -1.86
CA ASP A 55 5.34 -9.54 -1.36
C ASP A 55 5.12 -8.07 -1.79
N GLY A 56 5.72 -7.68 -2.92
CA GLY A 56 5.58 -6.34 -3.50
C GLY A 56 6.29 -5.24 -2.69
N LEU A 57 7.18 -5.61 -1.76
CA LEU A 57 7.99 -4.66 -1.02
C LEU A 57 9.14 -4.12 -1.87
N THR A 58 9.54 -2.88 -1.64
CA THR A 58 10.84 -2.39 -2.10
C THR A 58 11.97 -2.96 -1.25
N GLN A 59 13.22 -2.81 -1.71
CA GLN A 59 14.38 -3.20 -0.91
C GLN A 59 14.38 -2.48 0.44
N ASP A 60 14.19 -1.15 0.46
CA ASP A 60 14.18 -0.37 1.71
C ASP A 60 13.05 -0.78 2.66
N GLU A 61 11.87 -1.11 2.14
CA GLU A 61 10.74 -1.60 2.93
C GLU A 61 11.03 -2.96 3.58
N SER A 62 11.56 -3.91 2.80
CA SER A 62 11.98 -5.22 3.32
C SER A 62 13.12 -5.08 4.32
N SER A 63 14.10 -4.23 4.03
CA SER A 63 15.24 -3.97 4.92
C SER A 63 14.83 -3.30 6.22
N ALA A 64 13.79 -2.45 6.23
CA ALA A 64 13.25 -1.89 7.46
C ALA A 64 12.69 -2.98 8.39
N ILE A 65 12.01 -3.99 7.83
CA ILE A 65 11.53 -5.15 8.59
C ILE A 65 12.70 -5.99 9.08
N HIS A 66 13.66 -6.27 8.21
CA HIS A 66 14.85 -7.06 8.53
C HIS A 66 15.66 -6.43 9.67
N LEU A 67 15.95 -5.14 9.56
CA LEU A 67 16.68 -4.37 10.58
C LEU A 67 15.92 -4.30 11.90
N TYR A 68 14.58 -4.17 11.86
CA TYR A 68 13.77 -4.22 13.08
C TYR A 68 13.95 -5.55 13.81
N THR A 69 14.01 -6.68 13.10
CA THR A 69 14.19 -8.01 13.73
C THR A 69 15.62 -8.34 14.12
N LEU A 70 16.61 -7.55 13.68
CA LEU A 70 18.02 -7.83 13.91
C LEU A 70 18.41 -7.57 15.37
N GLN A 71 19.04 -8.57 15.98
CA GLN A 71 19.65 -8.43 17.31
C GLN A 71 21.07 -7.88 17.17
N PHE A 72 21.34 -6.73 17.79
CA PHE A 72 22.68 -6.14 17.80
C PHE A 72 23.53 -6.84 18.85
N GLU A 73 24.81 -7.03 18.56
CA GLU A 73 25.78 -7.65 19.47
C GLU A 73 26.18 -6.71 20.61
N SER A 74 26.17 -5.39 20.34
CA SER A 74 26.47 -4.35 21.30
C SER A 74 25.39 -3.26 21.31
N GLY A 75 25.13 -2.70 22.49
CA GLY A 75 24.08 -1.69 22.69
C GLY A 75 22.65 -2.22 22.64
N ASP A 76 21.69 -1.29 22.65
CA ASP A 76 20.26 -1.63 22.50
C ASP A 76 19.94 -1.82 21.00
N SER A 77 19.37 -2.97 20.63
CA SER A 77 18.86 -3.22 19.27
C SER A 77 17.76 -2.22 18.88
N LEU A 78 17.60 -1.99 17.56
CA LEU A 78 16.60 -1.06 17.03
C LEU A 78 15.19 -1.30 17.60
N TYR A 79 14.70 -2.55 17.60
CA TYR A 79 13.37 -2.88 18.13
C TYR A 79 13.22 -2.60 19.62
N ILE A 80 14.29 -2.70 20.41
CA ILE A 80 14.26 -2.47 21.85
C ILE A 80 13.96 -0.99 22.10
N VAL A 81 14.70 -0.11 21.43
CA VAL A 81 14.55 1.34 21.56
C VAL A 81 13.21 1.79 21.00
N LEU A 82 12.86 1.38 19.78
CA LEU A 82 11.60 1.76 19.16
C LEU A 82 10.38 1.35 20.00
N ASN A 83 10.34 0.11 20.47
CA ASN A 83 9.22 -0.35 21.30
C ASN A 83 9.18 0.30 22.68
N ARG A 84 10.30 0.77 23.22
CA ARG A 84 10.31 1.58 24.44
C ARG A 84 9.63 2.93 24.19
N LEU A 85 9.95 3.59 23.08
CA LEU A 85 9.38 4.89 22.70
C LEU A 85 7.90 4.80 22.34
N LEU A 86 7.50 3.75 21.61
CA LEU A 86 6.09 3.50 21.28
C LEU A 86 5.22 3.32 22.54
N ARG A 87 5.77 2.76 23.62
CA ARG A 87 5.08 2.60 24.91
C ARG A 87 5.14 3.84 25.80
N ALA A 88 6.01 4.79 25.51
CA ALA A 88 6.19 5.98 26.33
C ALA A 88 4.98 6.92 26.22
N GLU A 89 4.56 7.47 27.36
CA GLU A 89 3.47 8.46 27.37
C GLU A 89 3.84 9.74 26.62
N LYS A 90 5.12 10.14 26.70
CA LYS A 90 5.64 11.32 26.02
C LYS A 90 5.85 11.02 24.52
N ARG A 91 4.81 11.27 23.72
CA ARG A 91 4.81 11.01 22.27
C ARG A 91 5.84 11.82 21.49
N ASP A 92 6.24 12.99 21.97
CA ASP A 92 7.24 13.83 21.28
C ASP A 92 8.59 13.12 21.12
N CYS A 93 8.92 12.19 22.02
CA CYS A 93 10.14 11.38 21.91
C CYS A 93 10.13 10.44 20.69
N LEU A 94 8.97 10.20 20.08
CA LEU A 94 8.81 9.39 18.88
C LEU A 94 9.01 10.19 17.58
N VAL A 95 8.96 11.53 17.63
CA VAL A 95 9.08 12.39 16.44
C VAL A 95 10.35 12.12 15.63
N PRO A 96 11.55 11.94 16.23
CA PRO A 96 12.75 11.59 15.46
C PRO A 96 12.64 10.26 14.68
N TRP A 97 11.72 9.39 15.08
CA TRP A 97 11.48 8.08 14.48
C TRP A 97 10.39 8.11 13.41
N PHE A 98 9.73 9.24 13.16
CA PHE A 98 8.57 9.30 12.26
C PHE A 98 8.88 8.86 10.83
N LYS A 99 10.05 9.22 10.30
CA LYS A 99 10.48 8.79 8.95
C LYS A 99 10.68 7.27 8.89
N PHE A 100 11.34 6.69 9.90
CA PHE A 100 11.47 5.24 9.99
C PHE A 100 10.11 4.55 10.17
N LEU A 101 9.24 5.07 11.04
CA LEU A 101 7.88 4.54 11.25
C LEU A 101 7.05 4.59 9.97
N LYS A 102 7.17 5.66 9.17
CA LYS A 102 6.54 5.77 7.86
C LYS A 102 6.98 4.62 6.96
N LEU A 103 8.27 4.38 6.81
CA LEU A 103 8.82 3.31 5.98
C LEU A 103 8.38 1.93 6.50
N PHE A 104 8.63 1.67 7.78
CA PHE A 104 8.39 0.38 8.42
C PHE A 104 6.90 0.00 8.44
N ILE A 105 6.00 0.91 8.83
CA ILE A 105 4.56 0.62 8.85
C ILE A 105 4.02 0.51 7.42
N THR A 106 4.53 1.28 6.44
CA THR A 106 4.14 1.11 5.04
C THR A 106 4.49 -0.30 4.55
N ALA A 107 5.70 -0.79 4.86
CA ALA A 107 6.12 -2.14 4.55
C ALA A 107 5.18 -3.19 5.16
N LEU A 108 4.89 -3.10 6.46
CA LEU A 108 3.97 -4.02 7.13
C LEU A 108 2.54 -3.97 6.58
N CYS A 109 2.06 -2.79 6.19
CA CYS A 109 0.72 -2.63 5.63
C CYS A 109 0.56 -3.24 4.23
N LYS A 110 1.65 -3.37 3.46
CA LYS A 110 1.65 -4.05 2.15
C LYS A 110 1.57 -5.58 2.25
N LEU A 111 1.99 -6.14 3.38
CA LEU A 111 1.87 -7.58 3.63
C LEU A 111 0.41 -7.98 3.89
N ASP A 112 0.02 -9.17 3.46
CA ASP A 112 -1.30 -9.71 3.71
C ASP A 112 -1.57 -9.84 5.22
N SER A 113 -2.81 -9.53 5.61
CA SER A 113 -3.28 -9.79 6.97
C SER A 113 -3.61 -11.26 7.15
N ILE A 114 -3.14 -11.83 8.25
CA ILE A 114 -3.43 -13.19 8.67
C ILE A 114 -4.36 -13.14 9.87
N ARG A 115 -5.43 -13.93 9.80
CA ARG A 115 -6.31 -14.23 10.92
C ARG A 115 -5.97 -15.60 11.47
N ALA A 116 -5.42 -15.64 12.68
CA ALA A 116 -5.00 -16.88 13.32
C ALA A 116 -4.88 -16.72 14.84
N THR A 117 -4.74 -17.82 15.55
CA THR A 117 -4.24 -17.79 16.92
C THR A 117 -2.72 -17.68 16.88
N VAL A 118 -2.20 -16.59 17.45
CA VAL A 118 -0.77 -16.35 17.61
C VAL A 118 -0.41 -16.30 19.08
N TRP A 119 0.86 -16.54 19.35
CA TRP A 119 1.33 -16.75 20.71
C TRP A 119 2.52 -15.85 21.02
N ARG A 120 2.53 -15.29 22.23
CA ARG A 120 3.61 -14.41 22.69
C ARG A 120 4.04 -14.78 24.11
N GLY A 121 5.31 -15.16 24.26
CA GLY A 121 5.89 -15.57 25.53
C GLY A 121 6.55 -14.40 26.29
N VAL A 122 6.41 -14.42 27.61
CA VAL A 122 6.98 -13.44 28.52
C VAL A 122 7.62 -14.14 29.71
N ARG A 123 8.91 -13.91 29.91
CA ARG A 123 9.66 -14.43 31.04
C ARG A 123 9.64 -13.52 32.26
N GLY A 124 9.74 -14.16 33.43
CA GLY A 124 10.08 -13.52 34.69
C GLY A 124 8.95 -12.69 35.28
N GLY A 125 7.70 -13.14 35.12
CA GLY A 125 6.55 -12.45 35.70
C GLY A 125 5.21 -13.12 35.42
N ASP A 126 4.35 -13.09 36.44
CA ASP A 126 2.91 -13.29 36.34
C ASP A 126 2.25 -11.95 36.03
N LEU A 127 1.54 -11.88 34.89
CA LEU A 127 0.82 -10.68 34.48
C LEU A 127 -0.69 -10.79 34.68
N SER A 128 -1.19 -11.87 35.27
CA SER A 128 -2.62 -12.17 35.43
C SER A 128 -3.39 -11.00 36.08
N LEU A 129 -2.80 -10.38 37.10
CA LEU A 129 -3.39 -9.21 37.78
C LEU A 129 -3.45 -7.95 36.91
N GLN A 130 -2.55 -7.82 35.93
CA GLN A 130 -2.53 -6.67 35.01
C GLN A 130 -3.54 -6.83 33.86
N TYR A 131 -4.05 -8.03 33.64
CA TYR A 131 -4.93 -8.35 32.51
C TYR A 131 -6.20 -9.08 32.96
N PRO A 132 -7.00 -8.56 33.91
CA PRO A 132 -8.23 -9.24 34.33
C PRO A 132 -9.19 -9.47 33.15
N THR A 133 -9.95 -10.57 33.19
CA THR A 133 -10.98 -10.89 32.18
C THR A 133 -11.95 -9.73 31.98
N GLY A 134 -12.33 -9.46 30.74
CA GLY A 134 -13.18 -8.34 30.30
C GLY A 134 -12.42 -7.01 30.12
N ARG A 135 -11.15 -6.93 30.53
CA ARG A 135 -10.36 -5.72 30.33
C ARG A 135 -10.06 -5.50 28.85
N GLN A 136 -10.28 -4.27 28.40
CA GLN A 136 -9.89 -3.80 27.08
C GLN A 136 -8.67 -2.87 27.16
N PHE A 137 -7.72 -3.01 26.23
CA PHE A 137 -6.47 -2.25 26.24
C PHE A 137 -5.80 -2.24 24.86
N ALA A 138 -4.85 -1.32 24.66
CA ALA A 138 -3.97 -1.28 23.51
C ALA A 138 -2.58 -1.81 23.87
N TRP A 139 -1.94 -2.59 22.99
CA TRP A 139 -0.49 -2.76 23.01
C TRP A 139 0.14 -1.74 22.08
N TRP A 140 0.93 -0.83 22.65
CA TRP A 140 1.49 0.28 21.89
C TRP A 140 2.77 -0.09 21.16
N GLY A 141 3.54 -1.05 21.67
CA GLY A 141 4.68 -1.59 20.96
C GLY A 141 4.26 -2.49 19.80
N VAL A 142 5.14 -2.59 18.80
CA VAL A 142 5.12 -3.66 17.81
C VAL A 142 5.28 -4.99 18.55
N SER A 143 4.34 -5.92 18.34
CA SER A 143 4.29 -7.17 19.09
C SER A 143 4.67 -8.35 18.20
N SER A 144 5.88 -8.87 18.42
CA SER A 144 6.33 -10.12 17.81
C SER A 144 5.67 -11.34 18.45
N CYS A 145 5.11 -12.22 17.62
CA CYS A 145 4.38 -13.41 17.98
C CYS A 145 4.81 -14.57 17.06
N THR A 146 4.40 -15.79 17.39
CA THR A 146 4.58 -16.94 16.51
C THR A 146 3.28 -17.73 16.38
N THR A 147 3.09 -18.39 15.24
CA THR A 147 2.01 -19.37 15.04
C THR A 147 2.34 -20.74 15.60
N THR A 148 3.59 -20.98 16.03
CA THR A 148 4.07 -22.31 16.43
C THR A 148 4.33 -22.33 17.94
N PRO A 149 3.46 -22.96 18.75
CA PRO A 149 3.63 -23.04 20.19
C PRO A 149 4.97 -23.68 20.62
N ASP A 150 5.50 -24.60 19.83
CA ASP A 150 6.74 -25.33 20.16
C ASP A 150 7.98 -24.41 20.19
N VAL A 151 8.01 -23.40 19.31
CA VAL A 151 9.11 -22.40 19.28
C VAL A 151 9.19 -21.67 20.62
N ILE A 152 8.04 -21.45 21.27
CA ILE A 152 7.93 -20.70 22.52
C ILE A 152 8.51 -21.47 23.70
N GLN A 153 8.45 -22.80 23.68
CA GLN A 153 8.94 -23.63 24.76
C GLN A 153 10.48 -23.65 24.86
N THR A 154 11.20 -23.13 23.87
CA THR A 154 12.66 -23.08 23.91
C THR A 154 13.17 -22.04 24.91
N THR A 155 14.39 -22.26 25.40
CA THR A 155 15.09 -21.36 26.34
C THR A 155 15.48 -20.02 25.74
N ASN A 156 15.12 -19.71 24.48
CA ASN A 156 15.28 -18.37 23.92
C ASN A 156 13.98 -17.53 23.98
N PHE A 157 12.79 -18.15 24.06
CA PHE A 157 11.51 -17.44 24.16
C PHE A 157 10.88 -17.48 25.57
N LEU A 158 10.10 -18.50 25.91
CA LEU A 158 9.44 -18.63 27.22
C LEU A 158 10.22 -19.55 28.15
N GLY A 159 10.72 -20.67 27.64
CA GLY A 159 11.34 -21.73 28.43
C GLY A 159 10.30 -22.57 29.20
N LYS A 160 10.77 -23.60 29.90
CA LYS A 160 9.92 -24.59 30.58
C LYS A 160 9.77 -24.39 32.09
N SER A 161 10.53 -23.47 32.69
CA SER A 161 10.60 -23.28 34.15
C SER A 161 10.55 -21.81 34.54
N GLY A 162 10.30 -21.55 35.83
CA GLY A 162 10.14 -20.20 36.40
C GLY A 162 8.78 -19.56 36.10
N THR A 163 8.49 -18.45 36.79
CA THR A 163 7.26 -17.67 36.59
C THR A 163 7.28 -17.01 35.22
N ARG A 164 6.28 -17.32 34.41
CA ARG A 164 6.21 -16.94 33.01
C ARG A 164 4.76 -16.78 32.57
N THR A 165 4.54 -15.83 31.67
CA THR A 165 3.23 -15.54 31.09
C THR A 165 3.25 -15.86 29.60
N LEU A 166 2.23 -16.59 29.12
CA LEU A 166 2.00 -16.88 27.71
C LEU A 166 0.69 -16.21 27.28
N PHE A 167 0.75 -15.33 26.29
CA PHE A 167 -0.44 -14.81 25.66
C PHE A 167 -0.86 -15.72 24.51
N SER A 168 -2.10 -16.22 24.57
CA SER A 168 -2.83 -16.78 23.42
C SER A 168 -3.64 -15.65 22.81
N ILE A 169 -3.51 -15.39 21.51
CA ILE A 169 -4.08 -14.19 20.89
C ILE A 169 -4.85 -14.59 19.64
N GLU A 170 -6.18 -14.40 19.64
CA GLU A 170 -6.98 -14.43 18.43
C GLU A 170 -6.73 -13.12 17.65
N CYS A 171 -5.80 -13.13 16.68
CA CYS A 171 -5.50 -11.96 15.87
C CYS A 171 -6.29 -11.96 14.55
N ILE A 172 -6.60 -10.77 14.06
CA ILE A 172 -7.27 -10.54 12.77
C ILE A 172 -6.38 -9.80 11.77
N ASN A 173 -5.39 -9.02 12.26
CA ASN A 173 -4.50 -8.22 11.42
C ASN A 173 -3.01 -8.58 11.59
N GLY A 174 -2.70 -9.84 11.91
CA GLY A 174 -1.30 -10.28 12.03
C GLY A 174 -0.58 -10.18 10.70
N LYS A 175 0.68 -9.72 10.71
CA LYS A 175 1.53 -9.62 9.51
C LYS A 175 2.63 -10.67 9.58
N SER A 176 2.62 -11.63 8.65
CA SER A 176 3.74 -12.59 8.54
C SER A 176 4.94 -11.87 7.96
N ILE A 177 6.01 -11.78 8.73
CA ILE A 177 7.27 -11.18 8.28
C ILE A 177 8.36 -12.22 8.01
N LYS A 178 7.99 -13.51 7.94
CA LYS A 178 8.93 -14.63 7.76
C LYS A 178 9.93 -14.38 6.63
N LYS A 179 9.50 -13.86 5.49
CA LYS A 179 10.33 -13.64 4.29
C LYS A 179 11.25 -12.43 4.38
N HIS A 180 11.04 -11.57 5.40
CA HIS A 180 11.71 -10.28 5.54
C HIS A 180 12.45 -10.15 6.88
N SER A 181 12.22 -11.04 7.84
CA SER A 181 12.91 -11.11 9.12
C SER A 181 14.35 -11.60 8.96
N TYR A 182 15.24 -11.17 9.85
CA TYR A 182 16.60 -11.72 9.98
C TYR A 182 16.58 -13.21 10.37
N PHE A 183 15.55 -13.63 11.10
CA PHE A 183 15.37 -15.02 11.56
C PHE A 183 14.36 -15.79 10.70
N SER A 184 14.46 -15.64 9.38
CA SER A 184 13.47 -16.12 8.40
C SER A 184 13.15 -17.62 8.47
N GLU A 185 14.13 -18.46 8.86
CA GLU A 185 13.98 -19.91 8.90
C GLU A 185 13.42 -20.44 10.24
N SER A 186 13.63 -19.72 11.35
CA SER A 186 13.44 -20.29 12.69
C SER A 186 12.18 -19.84 13.42
N GLU A 187 11.63 -18.65 13.16
CA GLU A 187 10.66 -18.05 14.09
C GLU A 187 9.21 -18.03 13.59
N LYS A 188 8.97 -18.20 12.28
CA LYS A 188 7.64 -18.03 11.63
C LYS A 188 6.91 -16.82 12.21
N GLU A 189 7.63 -15.70 12.23
CA GLU A 189 7.26 -14.54 13.01
C GLU A 189 6.03 -13.82 12.44
N ILE A 190 5.06 -13.60 13.32
CA ILE A 190 3.88 -12.77 13.06
C ILE A 190 3.99 -11.50 13.91
N VAL A 191 3.91 -10.35 13.27
CA VAL A 191 3.93 -9.06 13.94
C VAL A 191 2.53 -8.48 14.03
N LEU A 192 2.17 -7.96 15.20
CA LEU A 192 1.00 -7.10 15.40
C LEU A 192 1.45 -5.63 15.45
N LEU A 193 0.70 -4.76 14.79
CA LEU A 193 1.03 -3.34 14.67
C LEU A 193 0.96 -2.60 16.02
N PRO A 194 1.66 -1.46 16.15
CA PRO A 194 1.47 -0.54 17.27
C PRO A 194 0.01 -0.14 17.43
N GLY A 195 -0.49 -0.16 18.66
CA GLY A 195 -1.87 0.22 18.97
C GLY A 195 -2.90 -0.87 18.64
N THR A 196 -2.50 -2.13 18.41
CA THR A 196 -3.48 -3.23 18.33
C THR A 196 -4.28 -3.30 19.64
N PHE A 197 -5.60 -3.36 19.50
CA PHE A 197 -6.55 -3.28 20.61
C PHE A 197 -7.12 -4.66 20.92
N PHE A 198 -7.17 -5.00 22.21
CA PHE A 198 -7.52 -6.33 22.68
C PHE A 198 -8.55 -6.28 23.80
N GLU A 199 -9.28 -7.38 23.93
CA GLU A 199 -10.03 -7.75 25.12
C GLU A 199 -9.43 -9.01 25.73
N VAL A 200 -9.32 -9.06 27.06
CA VAL A 200 -9.00 -10.31 27.77
C VAL A 200 -10.26 -11.16 27.86
N ILE A 201 -10.26 -12.31 27.21
CA ILE A 201 -11.41 -13.22 27.19
C ILE A 201 -11.27 -14.41 28.15
N GLY A 202 -10.07 -14.62 28.73
CA GLY A 202 -9.88 -15.64 29.76
C GLY A 202 -8.46 -15.70 30.29
N GLN A 203 -8.29 -16.44 31.38
CA GLN A 203 -7.00 -16.76 31.98
C GLN A 203 -7.02 -18.20 32.48
N VAL A 204 -5.87 -18.89 32.40
CA VAL A 204 -5.70 -20.22 32.95
C VAL A 204 -4.26 -20.42 33.43
N ASN A 205 -4.10 -21.11 34.56
CA ASN A 205 -2.79 -21.45 35.13
C ASN A 205 -2.63 -22.98 35.11
N PRO A 206 -2.30 -23.58 33.95
CA PRO A 206 -2.37 -25.03 33.76
C PRO A 206 -1.21 -25.79 34.42
N ALA A 207 -0.14 -25.09 34.80
CA ALA A 207 1.03 -25.66 35.44
C ALA A 207 1.68 -24.64 36.36
N GLU A 208 2.51 -25.11 37.30
CA GLU A 208 3.23 -24.24 38.22
C GLU A 208 4.08 -23.20 37.47
N GLY A 209 3.89 -21.95 37.86
CA GLY A 209 4.57 -20.79 37.29
C GLY A 209 4.21 -20.48 35.83
N LEU A 210 3.28 -21.19 35.19
CA LEU A 210 2.80 -20.87 33.84
C LEU A 210 1.42 -20.22 33.91
N HIS A 211 1.37 -18.96 33.48
CA HIS A 211 0.14 -18.18 33.40
C HIS A 211 -0.22 -17.96 31.94
N ILE A 212 -1.38 -18.43 31.51
CA ILE A 212 -1.87 -18.21 30.14
C ILE A 212 -2.97 -17.16 30.18
N ILE A 213 -2.82 -16.12 29.35
CA ILE A 213 -3.81 -15.05 29.20
C ILE A 213 -4.34 -15.12 27.76
N HIS A 214 -5.66 -15.26 27.61
CA HIS A 214 -6.31 -15.31 26.31
C HIS A 214 -6.82 -13.93 25.92
N LEU A 215 -6.31 -13.42 24.80
CA LEU A 215 -6.64 -12.15 24.21
C LEU A 215 -7.41 -12.35 22.90
N LYS A 216 -8.34 -11.45 22.64
CA LYS A 216 -9.02 -11.31 21.35
C LYS A 216 -8.75 -9.94 20.78
N GLU A 217 -8.22 -9.86 19.58
CA GLU A 217 -8.11 -8.59 18.85
C GLU A 217 -9.53 -8.08 18.52
N ILE A 218 -9.79 -6.83 18.87
CA ILE A 218 -11.07 -6.16 18.67
C ILE A 218 -10.87 -4.79 18.04
N GLN A 219 -11.92 -4.25 17.44
CA GLN A 219 -11.87 -2.90 16.87
C GLN A 219 -11.72 -1.87 18.00
N PRO A 220 -10.75 -0.94 17.93
CA PRO A 220 -10.65 0.12 18.92
C PRO A 220 -11.80 1.12 18.81
N PRO A 221 -12.14 1.83 19.91
CA PRO A 221 -13.21 2.83 19.93
C PRO A 221 -12.93 4.05 19.04
N PHE A 222 -11.65 4.28 18.69
CA PHE A 222 -11.20 5.30 17.75
C PHE A 222 -9.87 4.87 17.11
N GLN A 223 -9.42 5.57 16.07
CA GLN A 223 -8.18 5.24 15.38
C GLN A 223 -6.95 5.48 16.28
N LEU A 224 -6.28 4.41 16.71
CA LEU A 224 -5.08 4.46 17.58
C LEU A 224 -3.77 4.65 16.80
N LEU A 225 -3.75 4.19 15.55
CA LEU A 225 -2.64 4.31 14.61
C LEU A 225 -3.21 4.68 13.23
N LYS A 226 -2.76 5.81 12.67
CA LYS A 226 -3.19 6.22 11.33
C LYS A 226 -2.33 5.56 10.26
N LEU A 227 -2.85 4.53 9.60
CA LEU A 227 -2.11 3.79 8.58
C LEU A 227 -1.65 4.71 7.43
N PRO A 228 -0.43 4.53 6.91
CA PRO A 228 0.02 5.23 5.72
C PRO A 228 -0.91 4.91 4.56
N LEU A 229 -1.16 5.91 3.70
CA LEU A 229 -1.72 5.62 2.39
C LEU A 229 -0.70 4.77 1.65
N ILE A 230 -1.02 3.50 1.46
CA ILE A 230 -0.29 2.65 0.54
C ILE A 230 -0.63 3.21 -0.84
N GLN A 231 0.26 4.02 -1.40
CA GLN A 231 0.33 4.09 -2.85
C GLN A 231 0.65 2.65 -3.24
N GLN A 232 -0.34 1.93 -3.77
CA GLN A 232 -0.05 0.68 -4.45
C GLN A 232 1.11 1.00 -5.39
N PRO A 233 2.12 0.13 -5.50
CA PRO A 233 3.14 0.35 -6.49
C PRO A 233 2.39 0.63 -7.79
N VAL A 234 2.53 1.86 -8.31
CA VAL A 234 2.42 2.06 -9.74
C VAL A 234 3.39 1.01 -10.22
N ALA A 235 2.87 -0.07 -10.79
CA ALA A 235 3.72 -1.10 -11.34
C ALA A 235 4.75 -0.30 -12.14
N THR A 236 6.01 -0.39 -11.74
CA THR A 236 7.10 -0.18 -12.67
C THR A 236 6.80 -1.24 -13.71
N GLN A 237 5.99 -0.84 -14.70
CA GLN A 237 5.98 -1.47 -15.96
C GLN A 237 7.45 -1.40 -16.32
N THR A 238 8.12 -2.54 -16.19
CA THR A 238 9.01 -2.98 -17.23
C THR A 238 8.52 -2.33 -18.51
N LYS A 239 9.42 -1.67 -19.23
CA LYS A 239 9.26 -1.46 -20.67
C LYS A 239 9.14 -2.85 -21.34
N GLY A 240 8.09 -3.60 -20.99
CA GLY A 240 7.54 -4.67 -21.75
C GLY A 240 6.62 -3.98 -22.71
N LYS A 241 6.92 -4.13 -23.99
CA LYS A 241 5.92 -3.98 -25.03
C LYS A 241 4.65 -4.70 -24.56
N HIS A 242 3.58 -3.94 -24.30
CA HIS A 242 2.25 -4.51 -24.21
C HIS A 242 1.86 -4.91 -25.63
N GLU A 243 2.16 -6.14 -26.02
CA GLU A 243 1.59 -6.76 -27.22
C GLU A 243 0.24 -7.35 -26.82
N LEU A 244 -0.83 -6.76 -27.36
CA LEU A 244 -2.22 -7.17 -27.14
C LEU A 244 -2.64 -8.14 -28.25
N TYR A 245 -3.15 -9.30 -27.87
CA TYR A 245 -3.73 -10.28 -28.79
C TYR A 245 -5.15 -9.86 -29.21
N ILE A 246 -5.39 -9.79 -30.53
CA ILE A 246 -6.69 -9.42 -31.12
C ILE A 246 -7.47 -10.70 -31.47
N LEU A 247 -8.66 -10.87 -30.89
CA LEU A 247 -9.67 -11.82 -31.36
C LEU A 247 -10.61 -11.09 -32.32
N GLY A 248 -10.30 -11.13 -33.62
CA GLY A 248 -11.18 -10.62 -34.67
C GLY A 248 -12.11 -11.72 -35.19
N ARG A 249 -13.43 -11.46 -35.21
CA ARG A 249 -14.30 -12.01 -36.26
C ARG A 249 -14.27 -11.05 -37.45
N LYS A 250 -14.31 -11.61 -38.67
CA LYS A 250 -14.17 -10.92 -39.96
C LYS A 250 -14.96 -9.58 -40.01
N ASN A 251 -14.33 -8.56 -40.60
CA ASN A 251 -14.86 -7.21 -40.91
C ASN A 251 -14.93 -6.16 -39.77
N GLN A 252 -14.19 -6.33 -38.67
CA GLN A 252 -14.12 -5.31 -37.61
C GLN A 252 -12.74 -4.64 -37.57
N TYR A 253 -12.70 -3.30 -37.67
CA TYR A 253 -11.51 -2.50 -37.38
C TYR A 253 -11.57 -2.02 -35.93
N LEU A 254 -10.54 -2.37 -35.16
CA LEU A 254 -10.43 -2.09 -33.74
C LEU A 254 -9.20 -1.19 -33.54
N GLU A 255 -9.41 0.11 -33.29
CA GLU A 255 -8.32 1.05 -33.04
C GLU A 255 -8.14 1.25 -31.53
N LEU A 256 -6.93 0.96 -31.04
CA LEU A 256 -6.58 1.08 -29.63
C LEU A 256 -6.40 2.56 -29.27
N ILE A 257 -7.28 3.10 -28.43
CA ILE A 257 -7.13 4.47 -27.93
C ILE A 257 -6.21 4.41 -26.69
N ARG A 258 -4.96 4.89 -26.85
CA ARG A 258 -4.05 5.06 -25.70
C ARG A 258 -4.66 6.08 -24.73
N SER A 259 -4.79 5.69 -23.47
CA SER A 259 -5.27 6.53 -22.38
C SER A 259 -4.20 6.73 -21.32
N ASN A 260 -4.31 7.86 -20.60
CA ASN A 260 -3.40 8.31 -19.54
C ASN A 260 -3.55 7.50 -18.24
N GLY A 261 -3.42 6.17 -18.35
CA GLY A 261 -3.07 5.29 -17.23
C GLY A 261 -4.19 4.81 -16.31
N THR A 262 -5.47 4.98 -16.65
CA THR A 262 -6.58 4.48 -15.79
C THR A 262 -7.71 3.73 -16.51
N HIS A 263 -7.84 3.85 -17.83
CA HIS A 263 -8.95 3.22 -18.58
C HIS A 263 -8.50 2.81 -19.98
N LEU A 264 -9.11 1.79 -20.58
CA LEU A 264 -8.90 1.42 -21.99
C LEU A 264 -10.14 1.81 -22.81
N GLY A 265 -9.93 2.60 -23.86
CA GLY A 265 -10.99 2.97 -24.81
C GLY A 265 -10.86 2.16 -26.09
N PHE A 266 -11.97 1.61 -26.57
CA PHE A 266 -12.04 0.90 -27.83
C PHE A 266 -13.06 1.60 -28.75
N MET A 267 -12.66 1.82 -30.00
CA MET A 267 -13.59 2.20 -31.06
C MET A 267 -13.77 1.00 -31.97
N LEU A 268 -15.01 0.56 -32.12
CA LEU A 268 -15.40 -0.53 -33.02
C LEU A 268 -16.10 0.11 -34.22
N ASN A 269 -15.46 0.07 -35.37
CA ASN A 269 -16.12 0.42 -36.63
C ASN A 269 -16.66 -0.86 -37.27
N GLN A 270 -17.98 -0.97 -37.36
CA GLN A 270 -18.64 -2.07 -38.03
C GLN A 270 -19.03 -1.64 -39.44
N HIS A 271 -18.21 -1.98 -40.43
CA HIS A 271 -18.40 -1.56 -41.82
C HIS A 271 -19.72 -2.04 -42.47
N ASP A 272 -20.38 -3.06 -41.90
CA ASP A 272 -21.60 -3.68 -42.43
C ASP A 272 -22.92 -3.08 -41.88
N ILE A 273 -22.84 -2.17 -40.90
CA ILE A 273 -24.01 -1.50 -40.32
C ILE A 273 -23.61 -0.03 -40.23
N GLU A 274 -24.34 0.90 -40.85
CA GLU A 274 -24.07 2.36 -40.85
C GLU A 274 -24.15 3.00 -39.44
N ARG A 275 -23.46 2.43 -38.45
CA ARG A 275 -23.50 2.80 -37.04
C ARG A 275 -22.09 2.70 -36.48
N ASN A 276 -21.52 3.86 -36.22
CA ASN A 276 -20.32 3.98 -35.42
C ASN A 276 -20.75 4.01 -33.95
N TRP A 277 -20.06 3.28 -33.08
CA TRP A 277 -20.30 3.31 -31.63
C TRP A 277 -18.98 3.07 -30.89
N PHE A 278 -18.90 3.47 -29.63
CA PHE A 278 -17.67 3.33 -28.83
C PHE A 278 -17.96 2.70 -27.47
N GLU A 279 -16.93 2.07 -26.90
CA GLU A 279 -16.98 1.48 -25.56
C GLU A 279 -15.76 1.89 -24.73
N LEU A 280 -16.03 2.31 -23.49
CA LEU A 280 -15.02 2.45 -22.46
C LEU A 280 -15.05 1.19 -21.59
N ARG A 281 -13.90 0.56 -21.40
CA ARG A 281 -13.79 -0.66 -20.60
C ARG A 281 -12.78 -0.50 -19.46
N ARG A 282 -13.03 -1.22 -18.36
CA ARG A 282 -12.07 -1.34 -17.26
C ARG A 282 -10.84 -2.11 -17.73
N PRO A 283 -9.61 -1.62 -17.51
CA PRO A 283 -8.40 -2.36 -17.85
C PRO A 283 -8.27 -3.70 -17.12
N GLU A 284 -8.82 -3.79 -15.91
CA GLU A 284 -8.59 -4.92 -15.00
C GLU A 284 -9.38 -6.17 -15.42
N ASP A 285 -10.61 -5.99 -15.90
CA ASP A 285 -11.55 -7.08 -16.18
C ASP A 285 -12.27 -6.97 -17.54
N MET A 286 -11.92 -5.94 -18.35
CA MET A 286 -12.53 -5.64 -19.64
C MET A 286 -14.05 -5.38 -19.57
N SER A 287 -14.64 -5.17 -18.39
CA SER A 287 -16.05 -4.84 -18.25
C SER A 287 -16.38 -3.50 -18.88
N VAL A 288 -17.56 -3.39 -19.51
CA VAL A 288 -18.04 -2.15 -20.13
C VAL A 288 -18.42 -1.16 -19.04
N LEU A 289 -17.69 -0.04 -18.99
CA LEU A 289 -18.01 1.12 -18.16
C LEU A 289 -19.03 2.01 -18.83
N HIS A 290 -18.88 2.20 -20.14
CA HIS A 290 -19.73 3.08 -20.91
C HIS A 290 -19.78 2.63 -22.37
N SER A 291 -20.93 2.79 -23.01
CA SER A 291 -21.13 2.55 -24.43
C SER A 291 -22.09 3.60 -24.98
N ALA A 292 -21.78 4.17 -26.14
CA ALA A 292 -22.69 5.09 -26.81
C ALA A 292 -22.57 4.98 -28.34
N ASP A 293 -23.72 5.15 -28.98
CA ASP A 293 -23.82 5.29 -30.43
C ASP A 293 -23.34 6.68 -30.84
N LEU A 294 -22.51 6.74 -31.87
CA LEU A 294 -22.11 7.99 -32.50
C LEU A 294 -23.20 8.37 -33.50
N ILE A 295 -23.90 9.47 -33.22
CA ILE A 295 -24.97 10.02 -34.07
C ILE A 295 -24.37 10.79 -35.28
N TYR A 296 -23.08 10.55 -35.59
CA TYR A 296 -22.33 11.27 -36.61
C TYR A 296 -21.88 10.32 -37.72
N ASN A 297 -22.26 10.63 -38.96
CA ASN A 297 -22.11 9.76 -40.12
C ASN A 297 -20.73 9.86 -40.82
N ASP A 298 -19.85 10.79 -40.43
CA ASP A 298 -18.49 10.81 -40.99
C ASP A 298 -17.58 9.79 -40.31
N TYR A 299 -16.59 9.32 -41.08
CA TYR A 299 -15.53 8.46 -40.60
C TYR A 299 -14.76 9.13 -39.46
N VAL A 300 -14.89 8.57 -38.26
CA VAL A 300 -14.10 8.94 -37.10
C VAL A 300 -12.70 8.35 -37.22
N HIS A 301 -11.69 9.20 -37.16
CA HIS A 301 -10.29 8.80 -37.28
C HIS A 301 -9.61 8.65 -35.91
N ARG A 302 -10.03 9.42 -34.90
CA ARG A 302 -9.47 9.26 -33.54
C ARG A 302 -10.47 9.71 -32.50
N VAL A 303 -10.55 8.98 -31.39
CA VAL A 303 -11.32 9.37 -30.21
C VAL A 303 -10.37 9.40 -29.02
N MET A 304 -10.50 10.37 -28.12
CA MET A 304 -9.73 10.48 -26.88
C MET A 304 -10.70 10.66 -25.71
N ALA A 305 -10.58 9.81 -24.69
CA ALA A 305 -11.34 9.95 -23.46
C ALA A 305 -10.78 11.08 -22.59
N LEU A 306 -11.65 11.98 -22.13
CA LEU A 306 -11.33 13.07 -21.21
C LEU A 306 -11.68 12.67 -19.76
N PRO A 307 -11.04 13.28 -18.74
CA PRO A 307 -11.26 12.91 -17.33
C PRO A 307 -12.69 13.05 -16.81
N ASN A 308 -13.52 13.85 -17.48
CA ASN A 308 -14.91 14.10 -17.09
C ASN A 308 -15.91 13.17 -17.78
N THR A 309 -15.47 12.01 -18.28
CA THR A 309 -16.29 11.08 -19.10
C THR A 309 -16.80 11.70 -20.41
N GLU A 310 -16.12 12.74 -20.88
CA GLU A 310 -16.34 13.35 -22.20
C GLU A 310 -15.36 12.74 -23.20
N PHE A 311 -15.66 12.89 -24.49
CA PHE A 311 -14.86 12.30 -25.55
C PHE A 311 -14.50 13.36 -26.57
N LEU A 312 -13.23 13.45 -26.94
CA LEU A 312 -12.79 14.28 -28.03
C LEU A 312 -12.70 13.44 -29.30
N ILE A 313 -13.40 13.85 -30.35
CA ILE A 313 -13.47 13.15 -31.62
C ILE A 313 -12.78 13.95 -32.71
N HIS A 314 -11.97 13.27 -33.51
CA HIS A 314 -11.29 13.79 -34.68
C HIS A 314 -11.76 13.06 -35.94
N THR A 315 -12.25 13.80 -36.94
CA THR A 315 -12.75 13.25 -38.21
C THR A 315 -11.63 12.92 -39.19
N HIS A 316 -11.90 11.99 -40.11
CA HIS A 316 -10.99 11.51 -41.16
C HIS A 316 -10.43 12.62 -42.07
N ASP A 317 -11.15 13.73 -42.25
CA ASP A 317 -10.65 14.85 -43.04
C ASP A 317 -9.66 15.76 -42.28
N GLY A 318 -9.47 15.50 -40.99
CA GLY A 318 -8.51 16.19 -40.12
C GLY A 318 -8.91 17.61 -39.74
N LYS A 319 -10.14 18.04 -40.04
CA LYS A 319 -10.55 19.46 -39.98
C LYS A 319 -11.51 19.78 -38.85
N GLN A 320 -12.05 18.79 -38.14
CA GLN A 320 -13.05 19.04 -37.12
C GLN A 320 -12.72 18.26 -35.86
N LEU A 321 -12.80 18.96 -34.73
CA LEU A 321 -12.79 18.37 -33.41
C LEU A 321 -14.12 18.60 -32.74
N PHE A 322 -14.65 17.53 -32.18
CA PHE A 322 -15.90 17.54 -31.45
C PHE A 322 -15.67 17.07 -30.03
N VAL A 323 -16.37 17.68 -29.09
CA VAL A 323 -16.51 17.10 -27.75
C VAL A 323 -17.86 16.43 -27.69
N LEU A 324 -17.87 15.13 -27.40
CA LEU A 324 -19.06 14.43 -26.99
C LEU A 324 -19.14 14.42 -25.48
N ASP A 325 -20.36 14.54 -24.98
CA ASP A 325 -20.64 14.24 -23.60
C ASP A 325 -20.58 12.72 -23.33
N LYS A 326 -20.77 12.37 -22.06
CA LYS A 326 -20.85 11.00 -21.57
C LYS A 326 -22.00 10.17 -22.13
N ASN A 327 -22.82 10.69 -23.05
CA ASN A 327 -23.92 9.96 -23.69
C ASN A 327 -23.73 9.92 -25.21
N GLY A 328 -22.56 10.35 -25.72
CA GLY A 328 -22.29 10.42 -27.16
C GLY A 328 -22.93 11.62 -27.86
N SER A 329 -23.46 12.60 -27.12
CA SER A 329 -24.09 13.79 -27.68
C SER A 329 -23.10 14.93 -27.89
N LEU A 330 -23.19 15.62 -29.03
CA LEU A 330 -22.32 16.74 -29.39
C LEU A 330 -22.49 17.94 -28.44
N LYS A 331 -21.38 18.40 -27.84
CA LYS A 331 -21.31 19.66 -27.11
C LYS A 331 -20.84 20.81 -28.03
N PRO A 332 -21.57 21.94 -28.12
CA PRO A 332 -21.04 23.17 -28.71
C PRO A 332 -19.96 23.78 -27.79
N PRO A 333 -18.95 24.50 -28.34
CA PRO A 333 -18.78 24.88 -29.74
C PRO A 333 -18.01 23.84 -30.57
N ILE A 334 -18.47 23.62 -31.80
CA ILE A 334 -17.72 22.89 -32.84
C ILE A 334 -16.58 23.82 -33.28
N LYS A 335 -15.34 23.51 -32.91
CA LYS A 335 -14.18 24.21 -33.48
C LYS A 335 -13.79 23.49 -34.76
N SER A 336 -14.16 24.08 -35.90
CA SER A 336 -13.64 23.66 -37.20
C SER A 336 -12.25 24.24 -37.39
N TYR A 337 -11.27 23.37 -37.51
CA TYR A 337 -9.90 23.68 -37.85
C TYR A 337 -9.79 23.61 -39.38
N ALA A 338 -10.13 24.73 -40.04
CA ALA A 338 -10.17 24.81 -41.50
C ALA A 338 -8.81 24.68 -42.20
N ASN A 339 -7.72 24.38 -41.49
CA ASN A 339 -6.41 24.22 -42.11
C ASN A 339 -6.14 22.74 -42.39
N LYS A 340 -5.94 22.43 -43.69
CA LYS A 340 -5.56 21.13 -44.28
C LYS A 340 -4.23 20.55 -43.76
N LYS A 341 -3.75 21.00 -42.60
CA LYS A 341 -2.44 20.73 -42.04
C LYS A 341 -2.64 19.72 -40.92
N GLY A 342 -2.64 18.45 -41.31
CA GLY A 342 -3.02 17.31 -40.47
C GLY A 342 -2.46 17.38 -39.04
N ILE A 343 -3.28 16.97 -38.08
CA ILE A 343 -2.90 16.86 -36.67
C ILE A 343 -1.95 15.67 -36.49
N VAL A 344 -0.78 15.90 -35.90
CA VAL A 344 0.22 14.84 -35.63
C VAL A 344 0.05 14.28 -34.23
N SER A 345 -0.13 15.16 -33.24
CA SER A 345 -0.27 14.76 -31.85
C SER A 345 -1.25 15.65 -31.11
N THR A 346 -1.78 15.12 -30.01
CA THR A 346 -2.79 15.74 -29.16
C THR A 346 -2.49 15.37 -27.72
N ALA A 347 -2.56 16.33 -26.80
CA ALA A 347 -2.33 16.13 -25.38
C ALA A 347 -3.34 16.94 -24.55
N PHE A 348 -3.73 16.40 -23.39
CA PHE A 348 -4.57 17.11 -22.44
C PHE A 348 -3.78 17.39 -21.16
N ILE A 349 -3.72 18.66 -20.77
CA ILE A 349 -3.05 19.12 -19.56
C ILE A 349 -4.10 19.30 -18.47
N LYS A 350 -4.15 18.33 -17.55
CA LYS A 350 -5.19 18.20 -16.52
C LYS A 350 -5.26 19.41 -15.58
N ASP A 351 -4.12 19.93 -15.16
CA ASP A 351 -4.05 20.93 -14.09
C ASP A 351 -4.59 22.30 -14.53
N VAL A 352 -4.49 22.59 -15.83
CA VAL A 352 -4.98 23.86 -16.42
C VAL A 352 -6.20 23.66 -17.30
N LYS A 353 -6.77 22.45 -17.35
CA LYS A 353 -7.87 22.07 -18.26
C LYS A 353 -7.62 22.55 -19.69
N CYS A 354 -6.38 22.38 -20.17
CA CYS A 354 -5.97 22.88 -21.47
C CYS A 354 -5.69 21.71 -22.41
N PHE A 355 -6.20 21.79 -23.63
CA PHE A 355 -5.93 20.88 -24.71
C PHE A 355 -4.87 21.43 -25.64
N VAL A 356 -3.89 20.60 -26.02
CA VAL A 356 -2.78 20.97 -26.89
C VAL A 356 -2.81 20.14 -28.15
N ILE A 357 -2.79 20.80 -29.30
CA ILE A 357 -2.71 20.17 -30.63
C ILE A 357 -1.38 20.50 -31.26
N GLN A 358 -0.72 19.49 -31.82
CA GLN A 358 0.43 19.68 -32.70
C GLN A 358 0.06 19.46 -34.17
N THR A 359 0.32 20.45 -35.03
CA THR A 359 0.12 20.34 -36.49
C THR A 359 1.36 19.80 -37.20
N ASN A 360 1.17 19.22 -38.39
CA ASN A 360 2.27 18.61 -39.13
C ASN A 360 3.25 19.64 -39.68
N GLU A 361 2.78 20.73 -40.32
CA GLU A 361 3.65 21.77 -40.89
C GLU A 361 3.00 23.18 -41.02
N PRO A 362 3.56 24.23 -40.40
CA PRO A 362 4.66 24.17 -39.43
C PRO A 362 4.25 23.37 -38.19
N ARG A 363 5.25 22.84 -37.46
CA ARG A 363 5.04 22.11 -36.19
C ARG A 363 4.68 23.08 -35.07
N GLU A 364 3.46 23.58 -35.11
CA GLU A 364 2.93 24.52 -34.13
C GLU A 364 2.20 23.76 -33.03
N LEU A 365 2.29 24.30 -31.81
CA LEU A 365 1.48 23.87 -30.68
C LEU A 365 0.36 24.89 -30.49
N HIS A 366 -0.88 24.42 -30.56
CA HIS A 366 -2.05 25.23 -30.30
C HIS A 366 -2.67 24.81 -28.98
N PHE A 367 -2.87 25.78 -28.08
CA PHE A 367 -3.46 25.60 -26.76
C PHE A 367 -4.92 26.02 -26.79
N TYR A 368 -5.79 25.23 -26.18
CA TYR A 368 -7.22 25.47 -26.12
C TYR A 368 -7.71 25.21 -24.70
N ASP A 369 -8.28 26.21 -24.07
CA ASP A 369 -8.96 26.02 -22.80
C ASP A 369 -10.28 25.26 -23.03
N LEU A 370 -10.57 24.33 -22.10
CA LEU A 370 -11.81 23.55 -22.04
C LEU A 370 -12.82 24.15 -21.06
#